data_AF-A0A140GSK7-F1
#
_entry.id   AF-A0A140GSK7-F1
#
_cell.length_a   1.000
_cell.length_b   1.000
_cell.length_c   1.000
_cell.angle_alpha   90.00
_cell.angle_beta   90.00
_cell.angle_gamma   90.00
#
_symmetry.space_group_name_H-M   'P 1'
#
loop_
_entity.id
_entity.type
_entity.pdbx_description
1 polymer ?
#
loop_
_entity_poly.entity_id
_entity_poly.type
_entity_poly.pdbx_seq_one_letter_code
_entity_poly.pdbx_strand_id
1 'polypeptide(L)'
;MVKSNLKRFSYLLNSQIIRDFKITLGTAIGLMILNIFWFIHVLNGFLEGYLENLKYQKEILNGGVNTFTSFNINHNRMSISFILLLLLCFCLYCCYLWFGEFWGENKTSYTLLNLPISQKFIILYKLLAAFFFYIALVFFQILGIVIEYFIFNARFPKEFLKYESFKELIIYSKFNFSYIIPDYYLNIIWLIISLIALVLVIFLFSLLTRSFGIKGGILGAIIGCSLIFVYYILPSIIKLYSVERFFWMIGISIVYIIIGWFGSNYLLKNKVHV
;
A
#
# COMPACT_ATOMS: atom_id res chain seq x y z
N MET A 1 -19.07 -8.43 31.00
CA MET A 1 -18.87 -9.09 29.69
C MET A 1 -18.01 -8.27 28.72
N VAL A 2 -18.35 -7.01 28.41
CA VAL A 2 -17.60 -6.15 27.45
C VAL A 2 -16.12 -5.96 27.82
N LYS A 3 -15.81 -5.72 29.10
CA LYS A 3 -14.43 -5.53 29.59
C LYS A 3 -13.54 -6.78 29.44
N SER A 4 -14.14 -7.98 29.44
CA SER A 4 -13.44 -9.25 29.22
C SER A 4 -13.13 -9.47 27.72
N ASN A 5 -14.07 -9.12 26.84
CA ASN A 5 -13.88 -9.24 25.39
C ASN A 5 -12.79 -8.27 24.89
N LEU A 6 -12.73 -7.04 25.42
CA LEU A 6 -11.69 -6.07 25.08
C LEU A 6 -10.28 -6.53 25.47
N LYS A 7 -10.13 -7.12 26.66
CA LYS A 7 -8.82 -7.68 27.10
C LYS A 7 -8.36 -8.81 26.19
N ARG A 8 -9.27 -9.72 25.83
CA ARG A 8 -8.96 -10.83 24.91
C ARG A 8 -8.64 -10.33 23.51
N PHE A 9 -9.40 -9.36 23.00
CA PHE A 9 -9.16 -8.70 21.73
C PHE A 9 -7.76 -8.04 21.69
N SER A 10 -7.41 -7.27 22.72
CA SER A 10 -6.09 -6.64 22.83
C SER A 10 -4.96 -7.68 22.88
N TYR A 11 -5.18 -8.79 23.57
CA TYR A 11 -4.22 -9.89 23.63
C TYR A 11 -4.01 -10.54 22.25
N LEU A 12 -5.10 -10.82 21.52
CA LEU A 12 -5.03 -11.39 20.17
C LEU A 12 -4.32 -10.45 19.20
N LEU A 13 -4.65 -9.16 19.23
CA LEU A 13 -4.00 -8.17 18.38
C LEU A 13 -2.49 -8.09 18.68
N ASN A 14 -2.11 -8.02 19.95
CA ASN A 14 -0.70 -7.97 20.35
C ASN A 14 0.05 -9.24 19.95
N SER A 15 -0.55 -10.41 20.18
CA SER A 15 0.03 -11.70 19.78
C SER A 15 0.24 -11.79 18.26
N GLN A 16 -0.72 -11.32 17.47
CA GLN A 16 -0.60 -11.26 16.02
C GLN A 16 0.56 -10.35 15.58
N ILE A 17 0.62 -9.13 16.13
CA ILE A 17 1.67 -8.16 15.80
C ILE A 17 3.05 -8.70 16.16
N ILE A 18 3.21 -9.28 17.34
CA ILE A 18 4.50 -9.85 17.79
C ILE A 18 4.92 -11.01 16.89
N ARG A 19 3.99 -11.90 16.54
CA ARG A 19 4.27 -13.05 15.67
C ARG A 19 4.73 -12.61 14.28
N ASP A 20 4.03 -11.64 13.71
CA ASP A 20 4.29 -11.17 12.35
C ASP A 20 5.37 -10.08 12.31
N PHE A 21 5.87 -9.62 13.45
CA PHE A 21 6.79 -8.48 13.56
C PHE A 21 8.01 -8.60 12.63
N LYS A 22 8.63 -9.79 12.59
CA LYS A 22 9.79 -10.06 11.72
C LYS A 22 9.45 -9.94 10.24
N ILE A 23 8.27 -10.43 9.84
CA ILE A 23 7.78 -10.33 8.46
C ILE A 23 7.49 -8.87 8.13
N THR A 24 6.83 -8.16 9.05
CA THR A 24 6.47 -6.75 8.86
C THR A 24 7.70 -5.86 8.68
N LEU A 25 8.69 -5.98 9.56
CA LEU A 25 9.94 -5.23 9.44
C LEU A 25 10.78 -5.68 8.25
N GLY A 26 10.93 -6.99 8.05
CA GLY A 26 11.75 -7.54 6.96
C GLY A 26 11.27 -7.09 5.59
N THR A 27 9.95 -7.12 5.36
CA THR A 27 9.37 -6.65 4.09
C THR A 27 9.43 -5.13 3.96
N ALA A 28 9.13 -4.37 5.02
CA ALA A 28 9.18 -2.90 4.97
C ALA A 28 10.61 -2.37 4.74
N ILE A 29 11.60 -2.89 5.48
CA ILE A 29 13.02 -2.56 5.32
C ILE A 29 13.52 -3.03 3.96
N GLY A 30 13.17 -4.25 3.54
CA GLY A 30 13.58 -4.80 2.24
C GLY A 30 13.11 -3.93 1.07
N LEU A 31 11.85 -3.48 1.10
CA LEU A 31 11.31 -2.56 0.09
C LEU A 31 11.96 -1.18 0.15
N MET A 32 12.25 -0.66 1.34
CA MET A 32 12.97 0.60 1.50
C MET A 32 14.38 0.54 0.89
N ILE A 33 15.15 -0.51 1.19
CA ILE A 33 16.50 -0.71 0.65
C ILE A 33 16.44 -0.83 -0.88
N LEU A 34 15.47 -1.57 -1.41
CA LEU A 34 15.28 -1.74 -2.85
C LEU A 34 14.97 -0.39 -3.52
N ASN A 35 14.14 0.46 -2.90
CA ASN A 35 13.85 1.81 -3.40
C ASN A 35 15.12 2.69 -3.40
N ILE A 36 15.88 2.69 -2.30
CA ILE A 36 17.14 3.46 -2.21
C ILE A 36 18.16 2.99 -3.24
N PHE A 37 18.35 1.68 -3.41
CA PHE A 37 19.28 1.13 -4.40
C PHE A 37 18.90 1.56 -5.81
N TRP A 38 17.61 1.53 -6.12
CA TRP A 38 17.10 2.00 -7.40
C TRP A 38 17.33 3.49 -7.60
N PHE A 39 17.04 4.31 -6.58
CA PHE A 39 17.31 5.75 -6.61
C PHE A 39 18.79 6.04 -6.93
N ILE A 40 19.71 5.35 -6.26
CA ILE A 40 21.17 5.48 -6.51
C ILE A 40 21.51 5.14 -7.96
N HIS A 41 20.94 4.06 -8.51
CA HIS A 41 21.17 3.65 -9.89
C HIS A 41 20.68 4.72 -10.89
N VAL A 42 19.47 5.25 -10.69
CA VAL A 42 18.92 6.33 -11.53
C VAL A 42 19.75 7.60 -11.41
N LEU A 43 20.16 7.96 -10.19
CA LEU A 43 20.99 9.13 -9.92
C LEU A 43 22.33 9.04 -10.64
N ASN A 44 22.97 7.87 -10.64
CA ASN A 44 24.24 7.66 -11.34
C ASN A 44 24.08 7.85 -12.86
N GLY A 45 23.07 7.22 -13.46
CA GLY A 45 22.81 7.38 -14.90
C GLY A 45 22.49 8.83 -15.28
N PHE A 46 21.79 9.56 -14.41
CA PHE A 46 21.55 10.99 -14.60
C PHE A 46 22.84 11.80 -14.52
N LEU A 47 23.70 11.55 -13.53
CA LEU A 47 24.98 12.24 -13.37
C LEU A 47 25.93 11.98 -14.53
N GLU A 48 26.00 10.75 -15.04
CA GLU A 48 26.80 10.39 -16.22
C GLU A 48 26.34 11.16 -17.46
N GLY A 49 25.04 11.11 -17.78
CA GLY A 49 24.48 11.87 -18.90
C GLY A 49 24.63 13.39 -18.72
N TYR A 50 24.60 13.90 -17.49
CA TYR A 50 24.83 15.32 -17.22
C TYR A 50 26.30 15.73 -17.40
N LEU A 51 27.25 14.92 -16.92
CA LEU A 51 28.68 15.18 -17.10
C LEU A 51 29.10 15.13 -18.57
N GLU A 52 28.52 14.21 -19.35
CA GLU A 52 28.73 14.16 -20.80
C GLU A 52 28.20 15.42 -21.50
N ASN A 53 26.99 15.87 -21.14
CA ASN A 53 26.39 17.09 -21.69
C ASN A 53 27.14 18.37 -21.27
N LEU A 54 27.66 18.42 -20.05
CA LEU A 54 28.51 19.53 -19.59
C LEU A 54 29.85 19.57 -20.32
N LYS A 55 30.43 18.41 -20.65
CA LYS A 55 31.67 18.32 -21.43
C LYS A 55 31.43 18.84 -22.86
N TYR A 56 30.29 18.51 -23.46
CA TYR A 56 29.83 19.05 -24.75
C TYR A 56 29.50 20.55 -24.69
N GLN A 57 28.86 21.04 -23.62
CA GLN A 57 28.50 22.46 -23.48
C GLN A 57 29.69 23.37 -23.14
N LYS A 58 30.69 22.88 -22.38
CA LYS A 58 31.94 23.61 -22.15
C LYS A 58 32.74 23.83 -23.43
N GLU A 59 32.60 22.97 -24.44
CA GLU A 59 33.20 23.18 -25.77
C GLU A 59 32.40 24.18 -26.63
N ILE A 60 31.10 24.36 -26.38
CA ILE A 60 30.22 25.19 -27.23
C ILE A 60 30.05 26.63 -26.71
N LEU A 61 30.13 26.90 -25.40
CA LEU A 61 29.81 28.23 -24.85
C LEU A 61 30.75 28.70 -23.73
N ASN A 62 31.71 29.55 -24.09
CA ASN A 62 32.32 30.57 -23.22
C ASN A 62 31.31 31.68 -22.83
N GLY A 63 30.06 31.35 -22.51
CA GLY A 63 29.05 32.36 -22.19
C GLY A 63 27.73 31.78 -21.70
N GLY A 64 27.42 32.06 -20.43
CA GLY A 64 26.07 31.94 -19.89
C GLY A 64 25.80 30.62 -19.16
N VAL A 65 25.88 30.69 -17.83
CA VAL A 65 25.43 29.64 -16.92
C VAL A 65 23.91 29.50 -17.04
N ASN A 66 23.45 28.56 -17.87
CA ASN A 66 22.05 28.19 -17.88
C ASN A 66 21.72 27.43 -16.60
N THR A 67 20.97 28.10 -15.72
CA THR A 67 20.53 27.56 -14.44
C THR A 67 19.63 26.34 -14.64
N PHE A 68 19.88 25.29 -13.87
CA PHE A 68 19.04 24.11 -13.72
C PHE A 68 17.57 24.53 -13.52
N THR A 69 16.73 24.29 -14.54
CA THR A 69 15.29 24.60 -14.47
C THR A 69 14.40 23.42 -14.84
N SER A 70 14.97 22.25 -15.18
CA SER A 70 14.15 21.08 -15.44
C SER A 70 14.88 19.79 -15.11
N PHE A 71 14.85 19.40 -13.84
CA PHE A 71 15.05 18.02 -13.40
C PHE A 71 13.84 17.17 -13.83
N ASN A 72 13.57 17.09 -15.13
CA ASN A 72 12.46 16.32 -15.67
C ASN A 72 12.97 14.92 -16.01
N ILE A 73 13.40 14.19 -14.99
CA ILE A 73 13.64 12.75 -15.14
C ILE A 73 12.30 12.15 -15.54
N ASN A 74 12.32 11.31 -16.57
CA ASN A 74 11.18 10.55 -17.06
C ASN A 74 10.77 9.44 -16.05
N HIS A 75 10.63 9.80 -14.76
CA HIS A 75 10.38 8.95 -13.59
C HIS A 75 9.00 8.29 -13.59
N ASN A 76 8.09 8.78 -14.44
CA ASN A 76 6.66 8.51 -14.31
C ASN A 76 6.29 7.02 -14.43
N ARG A 77 7.02 6.22 -15.24
CA ARG A 77 6.68 4.79 -15.45
C ARG A 77 7.15 3.87 -14.33
N MET A 78 8.32 4.12 -13.74
CA MET A 78 8.90 3.20 -12.73
C MET A 78 8.45 3.54 -11.30
N SER A 79 8.14 4.79 -10.99
CA SER A 79 7.50 5.14 -9.70
C SER A 79 6.15 4.45 -9.54
N ILE A 80 5.39 4.29 -10.64
CA ILE A 80 4.14 3.51 -10.65
C ILE A 80 4.39 2.03 -10.33
N SER A 81 5.47 1.43 -10.86
CA SER A 81 5.83 0.04 -10.58
C SER A 81 6.11 -0.22 -9.09
N PHE A 82 6.77 0.72 -8.40
CA PHE A 82 7.04 0.60 -6.96
C PHE A 82 5.76 0.72 -6.11
N ILE A 83 4.85 1.62 -6.47
CA ILE A 83 3.55 1.75 -5.79
C ILE A 83 2.74 0.46 -5.97
N LEU A 84 2.75 -0.11 -7.18
CA LEU A 84 2.12 -1.40 -7.45
C LEU A 84 2.77 -2.54 -6.64
N LEU A 85 4.10 -2.55 -6.49
CA LEU A 85 4.82 -3.52 -5.67
C LEU A 85 4.43 -3.43 -4.19
N LEU A 86 4.35 -2.21 -3.64
CA LEU A 86 3.90 -1.96 -2.26
C LEU A 86 2.47 -2.48 -2.05
N LEU A 87 1.57 -2.15 -2.98
CA LEU A 87 0.18 -2.59 -2.92
C LEU A 87 0.06 -4.11 -3.07
N LEU A 88 0.88 -4.73 -3.92
CA LEU A 88 0.95 -6.18 -4.06
C LEU A 88 1.41 -6.85 -2.75
N CYS A 89 2.52 -6.38 -2.16
CA CYS A 89 2.99 -6.88 -0.87
C CYS A 89 1.94 -6.74 0.23
N PHE A 90 1.21 -5.63 0.25
CA PHE A 90 0.07 -5.42 1.14
C PHE A 90 -1.05 -6.44 0.94
N CYS A 91 -1.46 -6.67 -0.31
CA CYS A 91 -2.49 -7.65 -0.64
C CYS A 91 -2.07 -9.08 -0.26
N LEU A 92 -0.82 -9.45 -0.55
CA LEU A 92 -0.25 -10.75 -0.19
C LEU A 92 -0.20 -10.95 1.32
N TYR A 93 0.14 -9.92 2.10
CA TYR A 93 0.09 -9.97 3.56
C TYR A 93 -1.34 -10.17 4.08
N CYS A 94 -2.32 -9.48 3.49
CA CYS A 94 -3.73 -9.66 3.85
C CYS A 94 -4.22 -11.10 3.60
N CYS A 95 -3.79 -11.71 2.50
CA CYS A 95 -4.02 -13.14 2.24
C CYS A 95 -3.30 -14.01 3.29
N TYR A 96 -2.02 -13.75 3.56
CA TYR A 96 -1.22 -14.47 4.55
C TYR A 96 -1.85 -14.48 5.95
N LEU A 97 -2.44 -13.36 6.40
CA LEU A 97 -3.13 -13.26 7.69
C LEU A 97 -4.24 -14.31 7.88
N TRP A 98 -4.90 -14.71 6.80
CA TRP A 98 -5.93 -15.76 6.84
C TRP A 98 -5.35 -17.12 6.50
N PHE A 99 -4.61 -17.24 5.40
CA PHE A 99 -4.06 -18.53 4.99
C PHE A 99 -3.11 -19.13 6.03
N GLY A 100 -2.29 -18.33 6.71
CA GLY A 100 -1.38 -18.80 7.76
C GLY A 100 -2.07 -19.40 8.98
N GLU A 101 -3.32 -19.04 9.26
CA GLU A 101 -4.09 -19.67 10.34
C GLU A 101 -4.70 -21.01 9.92
N PHE A 102 -4.96 -21.18 8.63
CA PHE A 102 -5.54 -22.39 8.05
C PHE A 102 -4.50 -23.35 7.43
N TRP A 103 -3.24 -22.92 7.29
CA TRP A 103 -2.15 -23.70 6.72
C TRP A 103 -1.26 -24.22 7.85
N GLY A 104 -1.61 -25.40 8.38
CA GLY A 104 -0.95 -26.07 9.50
C GLY A 104 -1.81 -27.20 10.04
N GLU A 105 -1.35 -27.92 11.08
CA GLU A 105 -2.23 -28.84 11.82
C GLU A 105 -3.44 -28.04 12.35
N ASN A 106 -4.67 -28.51 12.06
CA ASN A 106 -5.95 -27.81 12.27
C ASN A 106 -6.16 -27.11 13.65
N LYS A 107 -5.32 -27.38 14.65
CA LYS A 107 -5.36 -26.88 16.04
C LYS A 107 -5.42 -25.34 16.14
N THR A 108 -4.74 -24.58 15.28
CA THR A 108 -4.76 -23.10 15.32
C THR A 108 -6.10 -22.52 14.88
N SER A 109 -6.68 -23.07 13.81
CA SER A 109 -8.01 -22.67 13.35
C SER A 109 -9.10 -23.07 14.34
N TYR A 110 -9.04 -24.30 14.87
CA TYR A 110 -9.96 -24.79 15.90
C TYR A 110 -9.91 -23.93 17.17
N THR A 111 -8.72 -23.59 17.67
CA THR A 111 -8.58 -22.76 18.87
C THR A 111 -9.10 -21.34 18.64
N LEU A 112 -8.84 -20.76 17.48
CA LEU A 112 -9.23 -19.38 17.17
C LEU A 112 -10.74 -19.20 17.00
N LEU A 113 -11.42 -20.16 16.36
CA LEU A 113 -12.87 -20.13 16.13
C LEU A 113 -13.66 -20.57 17.37
N ASN A 114 -13.07 -21.38 18.25
CA ASN A 114 -13.69 -21.80 19.51
C ASN A 114 -13.44 -20.82 20.67
N LEU A 115 -12.68 -19.73 20.45
CA LEU A 115 -12.52 -18.70 21.46
C LEU A 115 -13.90 -18.10 21.79
N PRO A 116 -14.22 -17.91 23.08
CA PRO A 116 -15.47 -17.27 23.53
C PRO A 116 -15.43 -15.75 23.28
N ILE A 117 -15.32 -15.37 22.02
CA ILE A 117 -15.24 -14.02 21.48
C ILE A 117 -16.14 -13.97 20.24
N SER A 118 -16.90 -12.89 20.05
CA SER A 118 -17.73 -12.78 18.84
C SER A 118 -16.86 -12.71 17.59
N GLN A 119 -17.26 -13.39 16.51
CA GLN A 119 -16.56 -13.42 15.22
C GLN A 119 -16.27 -12.03 14.63
N LYS A 120 -17.10 -11.04 14.95
CA LYS A 120 -16.85 -9.62 14.61
C LYS A 120 -15.52 -9.10 15.15
N PHE A 121 -15.13 -9.46 16.37
CA PHE A 121 -13.83 -9.08 16.94
C PHE A 121 -12.67 -9.81 16.27
N ILE A 122 -12.91 -11.02 15.74
CA ILE A 122 -11.91 -11.77 14.97
C ILE A 122 -11.56 -11.01 13.67
N ILE A 123 -12.58 -10.61 12.92
CA ILE A 123 -12.41 -9.78 11.73
C ILE A 123 -11.72 -8.46 12.09
N LEU A 124 -12.16 -7.82 13.18
CA LEU A 124 -11.64 -6.50 13.58
C LEU A 124 -10.15 -6.54 13.95
N TYR A 125 -9.66 -7.53 14.71
CA TYR A 125 -8.25 -7.55 15.09
C TYR A 125 -7.36 -7.83 13.87
N LYS A 126 -7.81 -8.67 12.94
CA LYS A 126 -7.08 -8.94 11.69
C LYS A 126 -7.02 -7.71 10.80
N LEU A 127 -8.13 -6.97 10.74
CA LEU A 127 -8.18 -5.71 10.01
C LEU A 127 -7.18 -4.72 10.61
N LEU A 128 -7.14 -4.56 11.94
CA LEU A 128 -6.16 -3.71 12.62
C LEU A 128 -4.71 -4.18 12.41
N ALA A 129 -4.45 -5.50 12.39
CA ALA A 129 -3.13 -6.03 12.08
C ALA A 129 -2.71 -5.70 10.64
N ALA A 130 -3.62 -5.78 9.67
CA ALA A 130 -3.38 -5.34 8.30
C ALA A 130 -3.06 -3.83 8.25
N PHE A 131 -3.82 -3.00 8.97
CA PHE A 131 -3.53 -1.57 9.07
C PHE A 131 -2.16 -1.28 9.68
N PHE A 132 -1.78 -2.00 10.74
CA PHE A 132 -0.45 -1.86 11.34
C PHE A 132 0.66 -2.18 10.33
N PHE A 133 0.49 -3.25 9.54
CA PHE A 133 1.42 -3.59 8.47
C PHE A 133 1.50 -2.50 7.39
N TYR A 134 0.36 -1.96 6.95
CA TYR A 134 0.33 -0.87 5.98
C TYR A 134 1.05 0.39 6.51
N ILE A 135 0.79 0.79 7.76
CA ILE A 135 1.44 1.93 8.39
C ILE A 135 2.95 1.71 8.47
N ALA A 136 3.40 0.51 8.83
CA ALA A 136 4.82 0.17 8.85
C ALA A 136 5.44 0.30 7.45
N LEU A 137 4.79 -0.23 6.40
CA LEU A 137 5.25 -0.07 5.02
C LEU A 137 5.40 1.41 4.65
N VAL A 138 4.36 2.22 4.84
CA VAL A 138 4.38 3.65 4.51
C VAL A 138 5.47 4.40 5.30
N PHE A 139 5.61 4.11 6.60
CA PHE A 139 6.61 4.74 7.45
C PHE A 139 8.04 4.49 6.95
N PHE A 140 8.38 3.25 6.62
CA PHE A 140 9.71 2.93 6.08
C PHE A 140 9.94 3.53 4.68
N GLN A 141 8.91 3.67 3.86
CA GLN A 141 9.04 4.39 2.58
C GLN A 141 9.34 5.87 2.80
N ILE A 142 8.67 6.52 3.76
CA ILE A 142 8.97 7.92 4.12
C ILE A 142 10.41 8.07 4.61
N LEU A 143 10.90 7.14 5.44
CA LEU A 143 12.31 7.12 5.85
C LEU A 143 13.26 6.93 4.66
N GLY A 144 12.90 6.08 3.71
CA GLY A 144 13.65 5.90 2.46
C GLY A 144 13.85 7.22 1.70
N ILE A 145 12.78 8.01 1.54
CA ILE A 145 12.82 9.33 0.87
C ILE A 145 13.77 10.29 1.59
N VAL A 146 13.76 10.31 2.93
CA VAL A 146 14.67 11.15 3.71
C VAL A 146 16.12 10.76 3.41
N ILE A 147 16.43 9.46 3.34
CA ILE A 147 17.76 8.95 2.99
C ILE A 147 18.13 9.33 1.54
N GLU A 148 17.22 9.16 0.59
CA GLU A 148 17.42 9.55 -0.82
C GLU A 148 17.76 11.03 -0.96
N TYR A 149 17.09 11.90 -0.20
CA TYR A 149 17.40 13.33 -0.16
C TYR A 149 18.82 13.62 0.35
N PHE A 150 19.27 12.93 1.42
CA PHE A 150 20.65 13.07 1.89
C PHE A 150 21.66 12.59 0.85
N ILE A 151 21.39 11.48 0.15
CA ILE A 151 22.24 10.96 -0.92
C ILE A 151 22.32 11.95 -2.09
N PHE A 152 21.18 12.54 -2.48
CA PHE A 152 21.11 13.55 -3.52
C PHE A 152 22.00 14.75 -3.20
N ASN A 153 21.81 15.34 -2.03
CA ASN A 153 22.59 16.50 -1.58
C ASN A 153 24.08 16.20 -1.38
N ALA A 154 24.44 14.96 -1.04
CA ALA A 154 25.83 14.56 -0.90
C ALA A 154 26.56 14.42 -2.24
N ARG A 155 25.84 14.08 -3.32
CA ARG A 155 26.43 13.86 -4.66
C ARG A 155 26.40 15.08 -5.57
N PHE A 156 25.44 15.98 -5.41
CA PHE A 156 25.33 17.17 -6.25
C PHE A 156 26.19 18.34 -5.72
N PRO A 157 26.95 19.05 -6.58
CA PRO A 157 27.70 20.21 -6.15
C PRO A 157 26.75 21.33 -5.72
N LYS A 158 27.02 21.93 -4.56
CA LYS A 158 26.18 22.97 -3.92
C LYS A 158 25.93 24.19 -4.82
N GLU A 159 26.83 24.46 -5.76
CA GLU A 159 26.76 25.57 -6.71
C GLU A 159 25.59 25.47 -7.70
N PHE A 160 25.08 24.24 -7.93
CA PHE A 160 23.97 23.98 -8.84
C PHE A 160 22.64 23.73 -8.13
N LEU A 161 22.67 23.54 -6.81
CA LEU A 161 21.48 23.35 -5.97
C LEU A 161 20.88 24.72 -5.64
N LYS A 162 20.07 25.27 -6.55
CA LYS A 162 19.24 26.44 -6.24
C LYS A 162 18.20 26.02 -5.20
N TYR A 163 18.48 26.29 -3.92
CA TYR A 163 17.59 26.20 -2.75
C TYR A 163 16.27 25.46 -2.97
N GLU A 164 16.31 24.17 -3.32
CA GLU A 164 15.10 23.36 -3.28
C GLU A 164 14.96 22.92 -1.83
N SER A 165 13.99 23.50 -1.15
CA SER A 165 13.56 22.99 0.15
C SER A 165 13.20 21.50 0.00
N PHE A 166 13.37 20.69 1.06
CA PHE A 166 12.97 19.27 1.05
C PHE A 166 11.55 19.07 0.50
N LYS A 167 10.66 20.04 0.77
CA LYS A 167 9.30 20.12 0.25
C LYS A 167 9.26 20.30 -1.27
N GLU A 168 10.04 21.23 -1.82
CA GLU A 168 10.15 21.44 -3.26
C GLU A 168 10.76 20.23 -3.96
N LEU A 169 11.76 19.58 -3.37
CA LEU A 169 12.34 18.37 -3.95
C LEU A 169 11.32 17.22 -3.97
N ILE A 170 10.47 17.07 -2.95
CA ILE A 170 9.35 16.10 -2.96
C ILE A 170 8.30 16.46 -4.02
N ILE A 171 7.97 17.74 -4.17
CA ILE A 171 6.92 18.22 -5.10
C ILE A 171 7.42 18.21 -6.56
N TYR A 172 8.66 18.63 -6.83
CA TYR A 172 9.26 18.75 -8.16
C TYR A 172 9.92 17.48 -8.65
N SER A 173 10.43 16.61 -7.76
CA SER A 173 11.01 15.33 -8.19
C SER A 173 10.01 14.43 -8.91
N LYS A 174 8.70 14.76 -8.88
CA LYS A 174 7.64 13.96 -9.51
C LYS A 174 7.81 12.48 -9.19
N PHE A 175 8.38 12.14 -8.05
CA PHE A 175 8.04 10.87 -7.46
C PHE A 175 6.54 10.97 -7.21
N ASN A 176 5.78 10.13 -7.93
CA ASN A 176 4.31 10.06 -7.90
C ASN A 176 3.79 9.62 -6.51
N PHE A 177 4.27 10.23 -5.44
CA PHE A 177 3.77 10.04 -4.09
C PHE A 177 2.39 10.69 -3.91
N SER A 178 1.81 11.42 -4.88
CA SER A 178 0.39 11.82 -4.84
C SER A 178 -0.56 10.62 -4.60
N TYR A 179 -0.13 9.39 -4.89
CA TYR A 179 -0.87 8.16 -4.57
C TYR A 179 -0.70 7.65 -3.13
N ILE A 180 0.37 8.05 -2.42
CA ILE A 180 0.70 7.61 -1.05
C ILE A 180 0.43 8.73 -0.04
N ILE A 181 0.81 9.97 -0.37
CA ILE A 181 0.53 11.19 0.38
C ILE A 181 -0.34 12.06 -0.55
N PRO A 182 -1.66 12.06 -0.35
CA PRO A 182 -2.53 12.82 -1.22
C PRO A 182 -2.33 14.32 -1.05
N ASP A 183 -2.34 15.05 -2.16
CA ASP A 183 -2.18 16.52 -2.16
C ASP A 183 -3.34 17.27 -1.46
N TYR A 184 -4.45 16.57 -1.21
CA TYR A 184 -5.67 17.13 -0.62
C TYR A 184 -6.25 16.24 0.49
N TYR A 185 -6.74 16.87 1.57
CA TYR A 185 -7.36 16.20 2.71
C TYR A 185 -8.53 15.25 2.33
N LEU A 186 -9.34 15.63 1.33
CA LEU A 186 -10.46 14.80 0.87
C LEU A 186 -10.00 13.47 0.25
N ASN A 187 -8.81 13.46 -0.37
CA ASN A 187 -8.24 12.25 -0.95
C ASN A 187 -7.76 11.26 0.12
N ILE A 188 -7.39 11.74 1.32
CA ILE A 188 -6.99 10.86 2.44
C ILE A 188 -8.19 10.03 2.92
N ILE A 189 -9.36 10.66 3.10
CA ILE A 189 -10.57 9.96 3.57
C ILE A 189 -10.96 8.85 2.58
N TRP A 190 -11.00 9.19 1.29
CA TRP A 190 -11.29 8.24 0.23
C TRP A 190 -10.29 7.08 0.22
N LEU A 191 -8.99 7.37 0.34
CA LEU A 191 -7.93 6.35 0.37
C LEU A 191 -8.11 5.39 1.55
N ILE A 192 -8.40 5.90 2.75
CA ILE A 192 -8.66 5.05 3.92
C ILE A 192 -9.87 4.14 3.69
N ILE A 193 -11.01 4.68 3.23
CA ILE A 193 -12.24 3.88 3.02
C ILE A 193 -11.99 2.81 1.94
N SER A 194 -11.30 3.17 0.86
CA SER A 194 -10.96 2.22 -0.21
C SER A 194 -10.04 1.09 0.27
N LEU A 195 -9.09 1.41 1.16
CA LEU A 195 -8.18 0.42 1.75
C LEU A 195 -8.93 -0.53 2.69
N ILE A 196 -9.86 -0.03 3.51
CA ILE A 196 -10.76 -0.88 4.32
C ILE A 196 -11.55 -1.84 3.41
N ALA A 197 -12.14 -1.32 2.32
CA ALA A 197 -12.91 -2.11 1.37
C ALA A 197 -12.06 -3.23 0.76
N LEU A 198 -10.85 -2.91 0.30
CA LEU A 198 -9.90 -3.85 -0.28
C LEU A 198 -9.53 -4.97 0.70
N VAL A 199 -9.18 -4.61 1.95
CA VAL A 199 -8.83 -5.60 2.99
C VAL A 199 -10.01 -6.54 3.25
N LEU A 200 -11.22 -6.01 3.38
CA LEU A 200 -12.42 -6.83 3.64
C LEU A 200 -12.78 -7.74 2.47
N VAL A 201 -12.54 -7.31 1.23
CA VAL A 201 -12.73 -8.17 0.04
C VAL A 201 -11.71 -9.30 0.01
N ILE A 202 -10.45 -9.03 0.36
CA ILE A 202 -9.41 -10.09 0.48
C ILE A 202 -9.77 -11.08 1.59
N PHE A 203 -10.30 -10.59 2.71
CA PHE A 203 -10.76 -11.44 3.81
C PHE A 203 -11.92 -12.33 3.36
N LEU A 204 -12.89 -11.75 2.65
CA LEU A 204 -14.00 -12.49 2.05
C LEU A 204 -13.50 -13.56 1.08
N PHE A 205 -12.56 -13.23 0.18
CA PHE A 205 -11.93 -14.17 -0.73
C PHE A 205 -11.29 -15.35 0.01
N SER A 206 -10.49 -15.05 1.04
CA SER A 206 -9.77 -16.06 1.83
C SER A 206 -10.75 -16.99 2.55
N LEU A 207 -11.82 -16.44 3.13
CA LEU A 207 -12.87 -17.21 3.81
C LEU A 207 -13.72 -18.05 2.85
N LEU A 208 -14.11 -17.49 1.70
CA LEU A 208 -14.86 -18.22 0.67
C LEU A 208 -14.08 -19.42 0.16
N THR A 209 -12.78 -19.22 -0.12
CA THR A 209 -11.88 -20.29 -0.55
C THR A 209 -11.84 -21.44 0.46
N ARG A 210 -11.97 -21.15 1.76
CA ARG A 210 -12.04 -22.18 2.79
C ARG A 210 -13.41 -22.81 2.92
N SER A 211 -14.49 -22.03 2.90
CA SER A 211 -15.85 -22.56 3.07
C SER A 211 -16.34 -23.41 1.91
N PHE A 212 -15.89 -23.14 0.68
CA PHE A 212 -16.39 -23.82 -0.54
C PHE A 212 -15.27 -24.37 -1.43
N GLY A 213 -14.03 -24.43 -0.94
CA GLY A 213 -12.87 -24.89 -1.70
C GLY A 213 -12.62 -24.05 -2.96
N ILE A 214 -12.29 -24.73 -4.06
CA ILE A 214 -11.98 -24.12 -5.36
C ILE A 214 -13.15 -23.27 -5.88
N LYS A 215 -14.41 -23.72 -5.69
CA LYS A 215 -15.60 -22.95 -6.10
C LYS A 215 -15.71 -21.62 -5.35
N GLY A 216 -15.36 -21.62 -4.07
CA GLY A 216 -15.30 -20.40 -3.25
C GLY A 216 -14.18 -19.47 -3.68
N GLY A 217 -13.02 -20.01 -4.05
CA GLY A 217 -11.91 -19.21 -4.60
C GLY A 217 -12.31 -18.51 -5.90
N ILE A 218 -12.99 -19.20 -6.81
CA ILE A 218 -13.50 -18.60 -8.05
C ILE A 218 -14.50 -17.47 -7.75
N LEU A 219 -15.46 -17.70 -6.84
CA LEU A 219 -16.42 -16.67 -6.43
C LEU A 219 -15.74 -15.45 -5.81
N GLY A 220 -14.78 -15.67 -4.91
CA GLY A 220 -14.03 -14.58 -4.31
C GLY A 220 -13.19 -13.81 -5.35
N ALA A 221 -12.60 -14.50 -6.32
CA ALA A 221 -11.85 -13.86 -7.41
C ALA A 221 -12.77 -13.00 -8.30
N ILE A 222 -13.98 -13.48 -8.62
CA ILE A 222 -15.00 -12.69 -9.34
C ILE A 222 -15.35 -11.43 -8.55
N ILE A 223 -15.55 -11.54 -7.24
CA ILE A 223 -15.84 -10.37 -6.38
C ILE A 223 -14.65 -9.39 -6.37
N GLY A 224 -13.42 -9.87 -6.25
CA GLY A 224 -12.21 -9.04 -6.33
C GLY A 224 -12.05 -8.34 -7.68
N CYS A 225 -12.21 -9.07 -8.79
CA CYS A 225 -12.17 -8.51 -10.13
C CYS A 225 -13.30 -7.51 -10.38
N SER A 226 -14.49 -7.75 -9.83
CA SER A 226 -15.60 -6.81 -9.92
C SER A 226 -15.28 -5.48 -9.23
N LEU A 227 -14.56 -5.51 -8.10
CA LEU A 227 -14.12 -4.28 -7.43
C LEU A 227 -13.21 -3.49 -8.36
N ILE A 228 -12.19 -4.11 -8.94
CA ILE A 228 -11.26 -3.43 -9.86
C ILE A 228 -12.02 -2.84 -11.05
N PHE A 229 -12.95 -3.60 -11.64
CA PHE A 229 -13.75 -3.16 -12.78
C PHE A 229 -14.63 -1.96 -12.44
N VAL A 230 -15.42 -2.04 -11.37
CA VAL A 230 -16.38 -1.01 -10.98
C VAL A 230 -15.67 0.24 -10.45
N TYR A 231 -14.48 0.07 -9.87
CA TYR A 231 -13.70 1.15 -9.28
C TYR A 231 -12.88 1.94 -10.31
N TYR A 232 -12.22 1.28 -11.27
CA TYR A 232 -11.31 1.94 -12.22
C TYR A 232 -11.86 2.03 -13.64
N ILE A 233 -12.46 0.95 -14.15
CA ILE A 233 -12.84 0.84 -15.57
C ILE A 233 -14.17 1.56 -15.82
N LEU A 234 -15.16 1.29 -14.98
CA LEU A 234 -16.53 1.78 -15.16
C LEU A 234 -16.66 3.33 -15.15
N PRO A 235 -16.00 4.08 -14.23
CA PRO A 235 -16.03 5.55 -14.26
C PRO A 235 -15.44 6.15 -15.53
N SER A 236 -14.45 5.46 -16.11
CA SER A 236 -13.75 5.87 -17.32
C SER A 236 -14.63 5.68 -18.56
N ILE A 237 -15.45 4.63 -18.57
CA ILE A 237 -16.44 4.37 -19.64
C ILE A 237 -17.57 5.40 -19.59
N ILE A 238 -18.10 5.66 -18.39
CA ILE A 238 -19.24 6.59 -18.18
C ILE A 238 -18.81 8.06 -18.29
N LYS A 239 -17.49 8.34 -18.33
CA LYS A 239 -16.90 9.68 -18.42
C LYS A 239 -17.38 10.62 -17.31
N LEU A 240 -17.43 10.12 -16.07
CA LEU A 240 -17.82 10.91 -14.90
C LEU A 240 -16.87 12.10 -14.68
N TYR A 241 -17.43 13.24 -14.28
CA TYR A 241 -16.66 14.43 -13.87
C TYR A 241 -15.83 14.13 -12.60
N SER A 242 -14.80 14.92 -12.33
CA SER A 242 -13.87 14.68 -11.21
C SER A 242 -14.58 14.57 -9.85
N VAL A 243 -15.59 15.41 -9.60
CA VAL A 243 -16.37 15.39 -8.35
C VAL A 243 -17.29 14.17 -8.28
N GLU A 244 -17.96 13.83 -9.39
CA GLU A 244 -18.82 12.64 -9.46
C GLU A 244 -18.01 11.35 -9.25
N ARG A 245 -16.82 11.29 -9.85
CA ARG A 245 -15.88 10.19 -9.68
C ARG A 245 -15.48 10.01 -8.22
N PHE A 246 -15.25 11.10 -7.49
CA PHE A 246 -14.96 11.05 -6.06
C PHE A 246 -16.10 10.41 -5.27
N PHE A 247 -17.34 10.88 -5.45
CA PHE A 247 -18.52 10.30 -4.77
C PHE A 247 -18.77 8.85 -5.19
N TRP A 248 -18.59 8.52 -6.46
CA TRP A 248 -18.69 7.17 -7.00
C TRP A 248 -17.75 6.20 -6.28
N MET A 249 -16.47 6.58 -6.16
CA MET A 249 -15.48 5.71 -5.51
C MET A 249 -15.75 5.54 -4.01
N ILE A 250 -16.24 6.58 -3.31
CA ILE A 250 -16.68 6.47 -1.91
C ILE A 250 -17.87 5.53 -1.80
N GLY A 251 -18.90 5.72 -2.62
CA GLY A 251 -20.13 4.93 -2.61
C GLY A 251 -19.84 3.44 -2.82
N ILE A 252 -19.02 3.11 -3.82
CA ILE A 252 -18.59 1.74 -4.08
C ILE A 252 -17.80 1.16 -2.92
N SER A 253 -16.87 1.93 -2.35
CA SER A 253 -16.08 1.44 -1.21
C SER A 253 -16.97 1.08 -0.04
N ILE A 254 -18.00 1.89 0.26
CA ILE A 254 -18.98 1.61 1.30
C ILE A 254 -19.76 0.32 1.00
N VAL A 255 -20.20 0.13 -0.24
CA VAL A 255 -20.92 -1.10 -0.66
C VAL A 255 -20.04 -2.33 -0.46
N TYR A 256 -18.78 -2.30 -0.87
CA TYR A 256 -17.85 -3.43 -0.68
C TYR A 256 -17.48 -3.65 0.78
N ILE A 257 -17.43 -2.60 1.62
CA ILE A 257 -17.27 -2.75 3.07
C ILE A 257 -18.46 -3.52 3.65
N ILE A 258 -19.69 -3.16 3.26
CA ILE A 258 -20.91 -3.86 3.72
C ILE A 258 -20.85 -5.33 3.29
N ILE A 259 -20.63 -5.60 2.00
CA ILE A 259 -20.56 -6.97 1.47
C ILE A 259 -19.44 -7.77 2.15
N GLY A 260 -18.25 -7.20 2.26
CA GLY A 260 -17.09 -7.85 2.87
C GLY A 260 -17.28 -8.12 4.35
N TRP A 261 -17.84 -7.17 5.10
CA TRP A 261 -18.09 -7.31 6.53
C TRP A 261 -19.18 -8.34 6.83
N PHE A 262 -20.35 -8.20 6.22
CA PHE A 262 -21.47 -9.11 6.46
C PHE A 262 -21.19 -10.51 5.89
N GLY A 263 -20.60 -10.60 4.70
CA GLY A 263 -20.21 -11.87 4.09
C GLY A 263 -19.18 -12.61 4.92
N SER A 264 -18.11 -11.94 5.36
CA SER A 264 -17.09 -12.57 6.22
C SER A 264 -17.68 -13.04 7.55
N ASN A 265 -18.52 -12.22 8.18
CA ASN A 265 -19.16 -12.58 9.44
C ASN A 265 -20.15 -13.75 9.28
N TYR A 266 -20.89 -13.82 8.16
CA TYR A 266 -21.77 -14.95 7.86
C TYR A 266 -20.98 -16.25 7.66
N LEU A 267 -19.89 -16.20 6.89
CA LEU A 267 -19.04 -17.37 6.62
C LEU A 267 -18.43 -17.91 7.91
N LEU A 268 -17.88 -17.03 8.75
CA LEU A 268 -17.32 -17.40 10.05
C LEU A 268 -18.38 -18.00 10.99
N LYS A 269 -19.63 -17.58 10.89
CA LYS A 269 -20.71 -18.08 11.75
C LYS A 269 -21.24 -19.44 11.35
N ASN A 270 -21.42 -19.66 10.04
CA ASN A 270 -22.29 -20.72 9.55
C ASN A 270 -21.59 -21.77 8.69
N LYS A 271 -20.39 -21.48 8.18
CA LYS A 271 -19.75 -22.30 7.14
C LYS A 271 -18.30 -22.65 7.43
N VAL A 272 -17.58 -21.82 8.19
CA VAL A 272 -16.28 -22.20 8.72
C VAL A 272 -16.50 -23.02 9.99
N HIS A 273 -16.98 -24.25 9.80
CA HIS A 273 -16.86 -25.30 10.79
C HIS A 273 -15.63 -26.12 10.43
N VAL A 274 -14.80 -26.35 11.43
CA VAL A 274 -13.62 -27.18 11.29
C VAL A 274 -14.00 -28.62 11.53
#